data_AF-A0A366ZII5-F1
#
_entry.id   AF-A0A366ZII5-F1
#
_cell.length_a   1.000
_cell.length_b   1.000
_cell.length_c   1.000
_cell.angle_alpha   90.00
_cell.angle_beta   90.00
_cell.angle_gamma   90.00
#
_symmetry.space_group_name_H-M   'P 1'
#
loop_
_entity.id
_entity.type
_entity.pdbx_description
1 polymer ?
#
loop_
_entity_poly.entity_id
_entity_poly.type
_entity_poly.pdbx_seq_one_letter_code
_entity_poly.pdbx_strand_id
1 'polypeptide(L)'
;MSADAGFEVVVGADGGIAPEELARHGVRPGAHLRIVAEVDRPPIRPAYGALRGQLPEVSWEDFEAASRLAVEDVESGPTFPDR
;
A
#
# COMPACT_ATOMS: atom_id res chain seq x y z
N MET A 1 13.44 8.53 -0.01
CA MET A 1 12.48 9.63 0.25
C MET A 1 12.18 9.58 1.74
N SER A 2 12.62 10.59 2.50
CA SER A 2 12.29 10.65 3.93
C SER A 2 10.77 10.78 4.02
N ALA A 3 10.10 9.87 4.73
CA ALA A 3 8.72 10.07 5.10
C ALA A 3 8.68 11.41 5.85
N ASP A 4 7.86 12.34 5.37
CA ASP A 4 7.64 13.60 6.06
C ASP A 4 7.06 13.24 7.42
N ALA A 5 7.86 13.36 8.47
CA ALA A 5 7.47 12.94 9.81
C ALA A 5 6.37 13.89 10.26
N GLY A 6 5.11 13.45 10.14
CA GLY A 6 3.98 14.13 10.75
C GLY A 6 4.19 14.29 12.25
N PHE A 7 3.36 15.13 12.87
CA PHE A 7 3.34 15.30 14.31
C PHE A 7 1.93 15.08 14.84
N GLU A 8 1.86 14.60 16.07
CA GLU A 8 0.60 14.36 16.78
C GLU A 8 0.22 15.62 17.57
N VAL A 9 -1.08 15.85 17.73
CA VAL A 9 -1.62 16.95 18.51
C VAL A 9 -2.82 16.46 19.31
N VAL A 10 -3.01 17.04 20.50
CA VAL A 10 -4.20 16.76 21.30
C VAL A 10 -5.39 17.61 20.82
N VAL A 11 -6.50 16.94 20.54
CA VAL A 11 -7.79 17.58 20.23
C VAL A 11 -8.58 17.76 21.52
N GLY A 12 -9.06 18.98 21.76
CA GLY A 12 -9.90 19.31 22.90
C GLY A 12 -11.28 18.66 22.82
N ALA A 13 -12.00 18.68 23.95
CA ALA A 13 -13.35 18.10 24.04
C ALA A 13 -14.37 18.80 23.10
N ASP A 14 -14.07 20.01 22.65
CA ASP A 14 -14.85 20.80 21.68
C ASP A 14 -14.46 20.52 20.22
N GLY A 15 -13.49 19.64 19.97
CA GLY A 15 -12.95 19.37 18.64
C GLY A 15 -11.91 20.37 18.17
N GLY A 16 -11.52 21.35 19.00
CA GLY A 16 -10.49 22.33 18.68
C GLY A 16 -9.07 21.81 18.93
N ILE A 17 -8.08 22.44 18.28
CA ILE A 17 -6.66 22.24 18.60
C ILE A 17 -6.15 23.55 19.21
N ALA A 18 -5.54 23.48 20.39
CA ALA A 18 -5.02 24.65 21.07
C ALA A 18 -3.85 25.28 20.27
N PRO A 19 -3.78 26.61 20.11
CA PRO A 19 -2.69 27.27 19.39
C PRO A 19 -1.30 26.95 19.97
N GLU A 20 -1.21 26.76 21.28
CA GLU A 20 0.03 26.41 21.98
C GLU A 20 0.52 25.02 21.58
N GLU A 21 -0.40 24.10 21.26
CA GLU A 21 -0.08 22.76 20.78
C GLU A 21 0.59 22.84 19.41
N LEU A 22 -0.01 23.59 18.48
CA LEU A 22 0.55 23.84 17.16
C LEU A 22 1.92 24.55 17.22
N ALA A 23 2.08 25.50 18.14
CA ALA A 23 3.32 26.23 18.32
C ALA A 23 4.49 25.34 18.78
N ARG A 24 4.24 24.28 19.57
CA ARG A 24 5.27 23.29 19.97
C ARG A 24 5.87 22.56 18.77
N HIS A 25 5.10 22.42 17.69
CA HIS A 25 5.52 21.82 16.44
C HIS A 25 5.97 22.86 15.40
N GLY A 26 6.14 24.12 15.80
CA GLY A 26 6.63 25.20 14.93
C GLY A 26 5.59 25.75 13.95
N VAL A 27 4.32 25.36 14.08
CA VAL A 27 3.23 25.87 13.24
C VAL A 27 2.86 27.27 13.70
N ARG A 28 2.92 28.23 12.77
CA ARG A 28 2.58 29.64 13.01
C ARG A 28 1.13 29.94 12.61
N PRO A 29 0.49 30.97 13.20
CA PRO A 29 -0.81 31.44 12.73
C PRO A 29 -0.81 31.71 11.22
N GLY A 30 -1.86 31.27 10.52
CA GLY A 30 -1.98 31.38 9.06
C GLY A 30 -1.33 30.25 8.26
N ALA A 31 -0.65 29.29 8.92
CA ALA A 31 -0.17 28.08 8.25
C ALA A 31 -1.33 27.21 7.77
N HIS A 32 -1.17 26.60 6.60
CA HIS A 32 -2.13 25.64 6.05
C HIS A 32 -1.81 24.23 6.55
N LEU A 33 -2.81 23.56 7.11
CA LEU A 33 -2.69 22.20 7.63
C LEU A 33 -3.44 21.23 6.71
N ARG A 34 -2.86 20.06 6.46
CA ARG A 34 -3.52 18.95 5.77
C ARG A 34 -3.75 17.83 6.76
N ILE A 35 -5.01 17.59 7.11
CA ILE A 35 -5.41 16.47 7.97
C ILE A 35 -5.53 15.22 7.09
N VAL A 36 -4.84 14.15 7.48
CA VAL A 36 -4.94 12.84 6.84
C VAL A 36 -5.48 11.85 7.86
N ALA A 37 -6.43 11.00 7.45
CA ALA A 37 -6.85 9.90 8.28
C ALA A 37 -5.66 8.94 8.43
N GLU A 38 -5.26 8.68 9.68
CA GLU A 38 -4.31 7.62 9.95
C GLU A 38 -5.02 6.30 9.70
N VAL A 39 -4.64 5.63 8.61
CA VAL A 39 -5.06 4.27 8.34
C VAL A 39 -4.01 3.39 8.99
N ASP A 40 -4.37 2.75 10.10
CA ASP A 40 -3.53 1.73 10.74
C ASP A 40 -3.42 0.54 9.77
N ARG A 41 -2.44 0.63 8.88
CA ARG A 41 -2.21 -0.37 7.85
C ARG A 41 -1.37 -1.45 8.54
N PRO A 42 -1.87 -2.68 8.69
CA PRO A 42 -1.12 -3.73 9.35
C PRO A 42 0.26 -3.83 8.69
N PRO A 43 1.33 -4.00 9.49
CA PRO A 43 2.68 -4.04 8.96
C PRO A 43 2.70 -5.09 7.84
N ILE A 44 3.14 -4.68 6.65
CA ILE A 44 3.33 -5.59 5.52
C ILE A 44 4.40 -6.58 5.97
N ARG A 45 3.98 -7.73 6.49
CA ARG A 45 4.90 -8.80 6.82
C ARG A 45 5.42 -9.36 5.50
N PRO A 46 6.74 -9.57 5.36
CA PRO A 46 7.24 -10.27 4.20
C PRO A 46 6.54 -11.63 4.13
N ALA A 47 5.81 -11.88 3.03
CA ALA A 47 5.09 -13.13 2.79
C ALA A 47 6.04 -14.28 2.41
N TYR A 48 7.32 -14.18 2.80
CA TYR A 48 8.35 -15.11 2.39
C TYR A 48 8.03 -16.49 2.97
N GLY A 49 7.75 -17.45 2.10
CA GLY A 49 7.34 -18.78 2.51
C GLY A 49 5.94 -18.88 3.11
N ALA A 50 5.09 -17.85 3.03
CA ALA A 50 3.70 -17.91 3.52
C ALA A 50 2.89 -19.04 2.87
N LEU A 51 3.25 -19.39 1.63
CA LEU A 51 2.62 -20.49 0.87
C LEU A 51 3.44 -21.79 0.89
N ARG A 52 4.52 -21.86 1.68
CA ARG A 52 5.39 -23.05 1.73
C ARG A 52 4.57 -24.24 2.25
N GLY A 53 4.49 -25.30 1.45
CA GLY A 53 3.70 -26.50 1.76
C GLY A 53 2.19 -26.36 1.50
N GLN A 54 1.73 -25.20 1.01
CA GLN A 54 0.34 -25.01 0.56
C GLN A 54 0.21 -25.05 -0.96
N LEU A 55 1.33 -24.96 -1.69
CA LEU A 55 1.35 -25.07 -3.13
C LEU A 55 1.31 -26.56 -3.54
N PRO A 56 0.53 -26.91 -4.59
CA PRO A 56 0.58 -28.23 -5.17
C PRO A 56 2.00 -28.52 -5.70
N GLU A 57 2.36 -29.81 -5.76
CA GLU A 57 3.56 -30.21 -6.49
C GLU A 57 3.37 -29.87 -7.97
N VAL A 58 4.33 -29.13 -8.53
CA VAL A 58 4.33 -28.73 -9.94
C VAL A 58 5.37 -29.60 -10.64
N SER A 59 4.93 -30.35 -11.65
CA SER A 59 5.83 -31.15 -12.48
C SER A 59 6.53 -30.29 -13.53
N TRP A 60 7.59 -30.83 -14.13
CA TRP A 60 8.24 -30.18 -15.26
C TRP A 60 7.31 -30.05 -16.47
N GLU A 61 6.41 -31.02 -16.66
CA GLU A 61 5.42 -30.99 -17.75
C GLU A 61 4.41 -29.84 -17.56
N ASP A 62 3.96 -29.59 -16.33
CA ASP A 62 3.08 -28.45 -16.02
C ASP A 62 3.76 -27.11 -16.33
N PHE A 63 5.05 -27.02 -16.04
CA PHE A 63 5.86 -25.85 -16.39
C PHE A 63 5.96 -25.67 -17.91
N GLU A 64 6.25 -26.73 -18.66
CA GLU A 64 6.33 -26.64 -20.12
C GLU A 64 4.98 -26.28 -20.75
N ALA A 65 3.88 -26.85 -20.27
CA ALA A 65 2.54 -26.54 -20.73
C ALA A 65 2.21 -25.05 -20.50
N ALA A 66 2.47 -24.54 -19.29
CA ALA A 66 2.27 -23.14 -18.97
C ALA A 66 3.19 -22.21 -19.78
N SER A 67 4.43 -22.62 -20.04
CA SER A 67 5.38 -21.87 -20.85
C SER A 67 4.92 -21.73 -22.30
N ARG A 68 4.43 -22.83 -22.91
CA ARG A 68 3.87 -22.80 -24.27
C ARG A 68 2.66 -21.87 -24.35
N LEU A 69 1.74 -21.98 -23.39
CA LEU A 69 0.58 -21.07 -23.30
C LEU A 69 1.00 -19.60 -23.20
N ALA A 70 2.01 -19.28 -22.40
CA ALA A 70 2.50 -17.91 -22.26
C ALA A 70 3.13 -17.38 -23.57
N VAL A 71 3.80 -18.23 -24.35
CA VAL A 71 4.31 -17.87 -25.68
C VAL A 71 3.14 -17.62 -26.64
N GLU A 72 2.15 -18.51 -26.65
CA GLU A 72 0.95 -18.38 -27.48
C GLU A 72 0.15 -17.11 -27.16
N ASP A 73 0.03 -16.71 -25.89
CA ASP A 73 -0.62 -15.46 -25.46
C ASP A 73 0.09 -14.22 -26.02
N VAL A 74 1.43 -14.23 -26.05
CA VAL A 74 2.22 -13.13 -26.62
C VAL A 74 2.05 -13.07 -28.14
N GLU A 75 2.03 -14.23 -28.81
CA GLU A 75 1.89 -14.33 -30.26
C GLU A 75 0.48 -14.00 -30.76
N SER A 76 -0.55 -14.42 -30.03
CA SER A 76 -1.95 -14.16 -30.36
C SER A 76 -2.38 -12.71 -30.09
N GLY A 77 -1.63 -11.99 -29.25
CA GLY A 77 -1.93 -10.61 -28.88
C GLY A 77 -3.15 -10.50 -27.97
N PRO A 78 -3.41 -9.31 -27.40
CA PRO A 78 -4.51 -9.16 -26.45
C PRO A 78 -5.86 -9.34 -27.16
N THR A 79 -6.62 -10.36 -26.74
CA THR A 79 -7.99 -10.55 -27.18
C THR A 79 -8.90 -9.69 -26.30
N PHE A 80 -9.28 -8.51 -26.80
CA PHE A 80 -10.29 -7.69 -26.15
C PHE A 80 -11.67 -8.07 -26.70
N PRO A 81 -12.63 -8.47 -25.86
CA PRO A 81 -14.00 -8.63 -26.34
C PRO A 81 -14.53 -7.25 -26.76
N ASP A 82 -15.06 -7.16 -27.97
CA ASP A 82 -15.80 -5.97 -28.42
C ASP A 82 -16.94 -5.71 -27.41
N ARG A 83 -16.94 -4.50 -26.85
CA ARG A 83 -17.98 -4.02 -25.92
C ARG A 83 -19.19 -3.48 -26.68
#